data_AF-A0AA96UD39-F1
#
_entry.id   AF-A0AA96UD39-F1
#
_cell.length_a   1.000
_cell.length_b   1.000
_cell.length_c   1.000
_cell.angle_alpha   90.00
_cell.angle_beta   90.00
_cell.angle_gamma   90.00
#
_symmetry.space_group_name_H-M   'P 1'
#
loop_
_entity.id
_entity.type
_entity.pdbx_description
1 polymer ?
#
loop_
_entity_poly.entity_id
_entity_poly.type
_entity_poly.pdbx_seq_one_letter_code
_entity_poly.pdbx_strand_id
1 'polypeptide(L)'
;MDHEALGECGRKLDRAGDDLEAAGGRFRGPPDFDRDHFGDYGVPEAAGNFFTSWQDEWRLDVRALRELAEKVRQSAENYRSTDAEVAGAAGRPHG
;
A
#
# COMPACT_ATOMS: atom_id res chain seq x y z
N MET A 1 23.91 0.46 -0.55
CA MET A 1 22.53 0.86 -0.84
C MET A 1 22.20 1.96 0.15
N ASP A 2 21.65 3.09 -0.28
CA ASP A 2 21.42 4.25 0.60
C ASP A 2 20.16 4.03 1.46
N HIS A 3 20.32 3.95 2.78
CA HIS A 3 19.22 3.77 3.72
C HIS A 3 18.27 4.99 3.72
N GLU A 4 18.75 6.17 3.34
CA GLU A 4 17.93 7.37 3.18
C GLU A 4 16.97 7.22 1.99
N ALA A 5 17.48 6.71 0.87
CA ALA A 5 16.66 6.39 -0.31
C ALA A 5 15.61 5.31 -0.03
N LEU A 6 15.93 4.29 0.78
CA LEU A 6 14.94 3.32 1.25
C LEU A 6 13.87 3.97 2.14
N GLY A 7 14.29 4.82 3.08
CA GLY A 7 13.36 5.57 3.92
C GLY A 7 12.41 6.46 3.11
N GLU A 8 12.91 7.12 2.05
CA GLU A 8 12.09 7.90 1.13
C GLU A 8 11.13 7.02 0.31
N CYS A 9 11.61 5.86 -0.16
CA CYS A 9 10.79 4.89 -0.89
C CYS A 9 9.60 4.41 -0.03
N GLY A 10 9.83 4.04 1.23
CA GLY A 10 8.77 3.65 2.16
C GLY A 10 7.70 4.74 2.31
N ARG A 11 8.10 6.01 2.47
CA ARG A 11 7.17 7.14 2.56
C ARG A 11 6.36 7.35 1.28
N LYS A 12 6.96 7.15 0.11
CA LYS A 12 6.24 7.25 -1.18
C LYS A 12 5.20 6.13 -1.33
N LEU A 13 5.52 4.92 -0.87
CA LEU A 13 4.59 3.79 -0.88
C LEU A 13 3.42 4.00 0.09
N ASP A 14 3.66 4.55 1.29
CA ASP A 14 2.56 4.91 2.20
C ASP A 14 1.62 5.93 1.54
N ARG A 15 2.18 7.01 0.96
CA ARG A 15 1.38 8.02 0.26
C ARG A 15 0.59 7.44 -0.90
N ALA A 16 1.18 6.54 -1.68
CA ALA A 16 0.46 5.85 -2.74
C ALA A 16 -0.71 5.01 -2.18
N GLY A 17 -0.51 4.37 -1.02
CA GLY A 17 -1.58 3.67 -0.30
C GLY A 17 -2.71 4.61 0.14
N ASP A 18 -2.37 5.78 0.69
CA ASP A 18 -3.34 6.81 1.10
C ASP A 18 -4.09 7.42 -0.08
N ASP A 19 -3.38 7.72 -1.18
CA ASP A 19 -3.97 8.22 -2.42
C ASP A 19 -4.95 7.21 -3.01
N LEU A 20 -4.57 5.93 -3.02
CA LEU A 20 -5.43 4.84 -3.49
C LEU A 20 -6.63 4.67 -2.55
N GLU A 21 -6.43 4.73 -1.23
CA GLU A 21 -7.52 4.65 -0.25
C GLU A 21 -8.53 5.79 -0.44
N ALA A 22 -8.05 7.01 -0.65
CA ALA A 22 -8.88 8.18 -0.94
C ALA A 22 -9.66 8.05 -2.27
N ALA A 23 -9.02 7.49 -3.31
CA ALA A 23 -9.66 7.25 -4.60
C ALA A 23 -10.78 6.21 -4.51
N GLY A 24 -10.54 5.07 -3.86
CA GLY A 24 -11.56 4.03 -3.71
C GLY A 24 -12.71 4.44 -2.77
N GLY A 25 -12.44 5.27 -1.76
CA GLY A 25 -13.48 5.88 -0.93
C GLY A 25 -14.48 6.73 -1.73
N ARG A 26 -14.03 7.38 -2.82
CA ARG A 26 -14.90 8.14 -3.74
C ARG A 26 -15.65 7.27 -4.73
N PHE A 27 -15.19 6.04 -4.95
CA PHE A 27 -15.74 5.12 -5.95
C PHE A 27 -16.34 3.86 -5.28
N ARG A 28 -17.17 4.05 -4.25
CA ARG A 28 -17.87 2.95 -3.57
C ARG A 28 -19.03 2.35 -4.38
N GLY A 29 -19.35 2.92 -5.54
CA GLY A 29 -20.54 2.54 -6.31
C GLY A 29 -21.83 3.04 -5.66
N PRO A 30 -22.96 2.99 -6.40
CA PRO A 30 -24.26 3.31 -5.83
C PRO A 30 -24.62 2.31 -4.71
N PRO A 31 -25.40 2.75 -3.70
CA PRO A 31 -25.78 1.91 -2.55
C PRO A 31 -26.65 0.72 -2.96
N ASP A 32 -27.45 0.90 -4.01
CA ASP A 32 -28.34 -0.12 -4.54
C ASP A 32 -28.14 -0.25 -6.06
N PHE A 33 -27.82 -1.47 -6.49
CA PHE A 33 -27.86 -1.85 -7.90
C PHE A 33 -29.29 -2.31 -8.19
N ASP A 34 -30.21 -1.35 -8.33
CA ASP A 34 -31.61 -1.65 -8.59
C ASP A 34 -31.96 -1.55 -10.09
N ARG A 35 -33.09 -2.16 -10.44
CA ARG A 35 -33.64 -2.14 -11.81
C ARG A 35 -34.15 -0.76 -12.22
N ASP A 36 -34.52 0.09 -11.27
CA ASP A 36 -35.03 1.44 -11.53
C ASP A 36 -33.90 2.39 -11.98
N HIS A 37 -32.66 2.11 -11.59
CA HIS A 37 -31.46 2.86 -11.93
C HIS A 37 -30.71 2.28 -13.12
N PHE A 38 -30.60 0.95 -13.19
CA PHE A 38 -29.80 0.25 -14.21
C PHE A 38 -30.63 -0.37 -15.34
N GLY A 39 -31.95 -0.31 -15.25
CA GLY A 39 -32.86 -0.93 -16.20
C GLY A 39 -32.91 -2.45 -16.06
N ASP A 40 -33.63 -3.08 -16.97
CA ASP A 40 -33.68 -4.54 -17.09
C ASP A 40 -32.49 -5.06 -17.92
N TYR A 41 -32.36 -6.39 -18.10
CA TYR A 41 -31.28 -7.08 -18.84
C TYR A 41 -30.01 -7.45 -18.04
N GLY A 42 -30.11 -7.65 -16.72
CA GLY A 42 -28.99 -8.18 -15.90
C GLY A 42 -27.87 -7.17 -15.61
N VAL A 43 -28.03 -5.91 -16.04
CA VAL A 43 -27.12 -4.80 -15.72
C VAL A 43 -26.94 -4.60 -14.21
N PRO A 44 -27.98 -4.71 -13.36
CA PRO A 44 -27.79 -4.61 -11.91
C PRO A 44 -26.83 -5.66 -11.34
N GLU A 45 -26.93 -6.91 -11.79
CA GLU A 45 -26.05 -8.00 -11.36
C GLU A 45 -24.62 -7.81 -11.86
N ALA A 46 -24.44 -7.44 -13.13
CA ALA A 46 -23.13 -7.15 -13.70
C ALA A 46 -22.45 -5.96 -12.99
N ALA A 47 -23.20 -4.90 -12.70
CA ALA A 47 -22.71 -3.75 -11.95
C ALA A 47 -22.33 -4.15 -10.52
N GLY A 48 -23.20 -4.87 -9.80
CA GLY A 48 -22.90 -5.36 -8.45
C GLY A 48 -21.64 -6.21 -8.38
N ASN A 49 -21.48 -7.15 -9.32
CA ASN A 49 -20.28 -7.99 -9.43
C ASN A 49 -19.02 -7.15 -9.71
N PHE A 50 -19.09 -6.21 -10.66
CA PHE A 50 -17.98 -5.31 -10.96
C PHE A 50 -17.55 -4.51 -9.73
N PHE A 51 -18.47 -3.84 -9.04
CA PHE A 51 -18.14 -3.02 -7.89
C PHE A 51 -17.65 -3.85 -6.70
N THR A 52 -18.15 -5.07 -6.52
CA THR A 52 -17.64 -6.01 -5.51
C THR A 52 -16.20 -6.39 -5.79
N SER A 53 -15.91 -6.91 -6.99
CA SER A 53 -14.54 -7.28 -7.39
C SER A 53 -13.59 -6.09 -7.36
N TRP A 54 -14.04 -4.92 -7.80
CA TRP A 54 -13.27 -3.68 -7.72
C TRP A 54 -12.93 -3.30 -6.29
N GLN A 55 -13.90 -3.35 -5.36
CA GLN A 55 -13.65 -3.02 -3.96
C GLN A 55 -12.68 -4.01 -3.30
N ASP A 56 -12.78 -5.29 -3.64
CA ASP A 56 -11.89 -6.32 -3.10
C ASP A 56 -10.45 -6.13 -3.60
N GLU A 57 -10.26 -5.91 -4.91
CA GLU A 57 -8.94 -5.65 -5.48
C GLU A 57 -8.34 -4.34 -4.95
N TRP A 58 -9.15 -3.29 -4.85
CA TRP A 58 -8.72 -2.02 -4.28
C TRP A 58 -8.21 -2.15 -2.84
N ARG A 59 -8.93 -2.90 -1.98
CA ARG A 59 -8.47 -3.17 -0.60
C ARG A 59 -7.18 -3.98 -0.58
N LEU A 60 -7.05 -4.95 -1.50
CA LEU A 60 -5.85 -5.76 -1.64
C LEU A 60 -4.64 -4.89 -1.99
N ASP A 61 -4.79 -3.98 -2.95
CA ASP A 61 -3.72 -3.08 -3.39
C ASP A 61 -3.29 -2.09 -2.28
N VAL A 62 -4.25 -1.47 -1.58
CA VAL A 62 -3.94 -0.60 -0.43
C VAL A 62 -3.14 -1.37 0.62
N ARG A 63 -3.56 -2.60 0.93
CA ARG A 63 -2.85 -3.45 1.88
C ARG A 63 -1.45 -3.80 1.38
N ALA A 64 -1.30 -4.18 0.12
CA ALA A 64 -0.01 -4.54 -0.47
C ALA A 64 0.99 -3.37 -0.44
N LEU A 65 0.53 -2.15 -0.76
CA LEU A 65 1.35 -0.94 -0.69
C LEU A 65 1.83 -0.66 0.74
N ARG A 66 0.95 -0.80 1.73
CA ARG A 66 1.29 -0.61 3.15
C ARG A 66 2.28 -1.66 3.65
N GLU A 67 2.06 -2.94 3.31
CA GLU A 67 2.99 -4.02 3.66
C GLU A 67 4.36 -3.84 3.00
N LEU A 68 4.39 -3.37 1.75
CA LEU A 68 5.65 -3.07 1.06
C LEU A 68 6.37 -1.88 1.71
N ALA A 69 5.65 -0.81 2.04
CA ALA A 69 6.20 0.35 2.74
C ALA A 69 6.84 -0.05 4.08
N GLU A 70 6.16 -0.91 4.85
CA GLU A 70 6.68 -1.44 6.11
C GLU A 70 7.98 -2.25 5.91
N LYS A 71 7.99 -3.18 4.96
CA LYS A 71 9.18 -4.00 4.65
C LYS A 71 10.37 -3.14 4.20
N VAL A 72 10.11 -2.10 3.43
CA VAL A 72 11.14 -1.14 2.99
C VAL A 72 11.69 -0.33 4.16
N ARG A 73 10.84 0.17 5.07
CA ARG A 73 11.28 0.86 6.30
C ARG A 73 12.13 -0.05 7.18
N GLN A 74 11.68 -1.28 7.40
CA GLN A 74 12.42 -2.26 8.20
C GLN A 74 13.78 -2.60 7.56
N SER A 75 13.85 -2.68 6.22
CA SER A 75 15.11 -2.85 5.51
C SER A 75 16.06 -1.66 5.72
N ALA A 76 15.54 -0.42 5.69
CA ALA A 76 16.32 0.78 5.95
C ALA A 76 16.87 0.82 7.39
N GLU A 77 16.07 0.39 8.36
CA GLU A 77 16.48 0.25 9.77
C GLU A 77 17.57 -0.80 9.95
N ASN A 78 17.42 -1.97 9.32
CA ASN A 78 18.44 -3.02 9.36
C ASN A 78 19.79 -2.51 8.82
N TYR A 79 19.79 -1.81 7.67
CA TYR A 79 21.03 -1.23 7.14
C TYR A 79 21.65 -0.20 8.08
N ARG A 80 20.86 0.72 8.65
CA ARG A 80 21.37 1.70 9.63
C ARG A 80 21.97 1.03 10.86
N SER A 81 21.33 -0.03 11.38
CA SER A 81 21.82 -0.78 12.54
C SER A 81 23.14 -1.48 12.23
N THR A 82 23.22 -2.20 11.10
CA THR A 82 24.45 -2.88 10.68
C THR A 82 25.59 -1.90 10.43
N ASP A 83 25.34 -0.76 9.79
CA ASP A 83 26.37 0.28 9.58
C ASP A 83 26.91 0.81 10.91
N ALA A 84 26.04 1.03 11.91
CA ALA A 84 26.44 1.47 13.24
C ALA A 84 27.27 0.42 14.00
N GLU A 85 26.92 -0.86 13.88
CA GLU A 85 27.69 -1.98 14.46
C GLU A 85 29.08 -2.10 13.84
N VAL A 86 29.18 -2.01 12.51
CA VAL A 86 30.47 -2.06 11.79
C VAL A 86 31.34 -0.86 12.16
N ALA A 87 30.77 0.34 12.22
CA ALA A 87 31.50 1.54 12.65
C ALA A 87 32.00 1.42 14.11
N GLY A 88 31.17 0.89 15.00
CA GLY A 88 31.54 0.64 16.40
C GLY A 88 32.62 -0.44 16.56
N ALA A 89 32.60 -1.47 15.72
CA ALA A 89 33.63 -2.51 15.69
C ALA A 89 34.96 -1.99 15.12
N ALA A 90 34.92 -1.20 14.05
CA ALA A 90 36.12 -0.58 13.46
C ALA A 90 36.77 0.49 14.35
N GLY A 91 35.97 1.13 15.22
CA GLY A 91 36.45 2.11 16.20
C GLY A 91 37.06 1.51 17.48
N ARG A 92 36.97 0.18 17.67
CA ARG A 92 37.56 -0.52 18.81
C ARG A 92 38.96 -1.02 18.40
N PRO A 93 40.06 -0.38 18.82
CA PRO A 93 41.38 -0.96 18.60
C PRO A 93 41.43 -2.30 19.35
N HIS A 94 41.78 -3.36 18.63
CA HIS A 94 42.13 -4.64 19.23
C HIS A 94 43.34 -4.42 20.14
N GLY A 95 43.07 -4.33 21.45
CA GLY A 95 44.09 -4.40 22.51
C GLY A 95 44.46 -5.84 22.81
#